data_AF-A0A349MXL0-F1
#
_entry.id   AF-A0A349MXL0-F1
#
_cell.length_a   1.000
_cell.length_b   1.000
_cell.length_c   1.000
_cell.angle_alpha   90.00
_cell.angle_beta   90.00
_cell.angle_gamma   90.00
#
_symmetry.space_group_name_H-M   'P 1'
#
loop_
_entity.id
_entity.type
_entity.pdbx_description
1 polymer ?
#
loop_
_entity_poly.entity_id
_entity_poly.type
_entity_poly.pdbx_seq_one_letter_code
_entity_poly.pdbx_strand_id
1 'polypeptide(L)'
;MNKIQVILPDEQDQALRDYVYTLVSDTVANVKRDAGINMKWLRKNVASKYAGVSSGTFNEWTKQGLPCPIIEGVTLYAVADIDEFINHNGQIK
;
A
#
# COMPACT_ATOMS: atom_id res chain seq x y z
N MET A 1 -27.37 34.21 28.45
CA MET A 1 -26.67 34.14 27.14
C MET A 1 -27.46 33.21 26.24
N ASN A 2 -28.12 33.74 25.21
CA ASN A 2 -28.82 32.92 24.22
C ASN A 2 -27.78 32.20 23.33
N LYS A 3 -27.86 30.87 23.26
CA LYS A 3 -27.07 30.08 22.30
C LYS A 3 -27.67 30.26 20.91
N ILE A 4 -26.94 30.92 20.02
CA ILE A 4 -27.25 30.90 18.59
C ILE A 4 -26.88 29.49 18.09
N GLN A 5 -27.89 28.74 17.63
CA GLN A 5 -27.68 27.51 16.87
C GLN A 5 -27.74 27.85 15.39
N VAL A 6 -26.64 27.59 14.69
CA VAL A 6 -26.60 27.69 13.23
C VAL A 6 -27.18 26.39 12.68
N ILE A 7 -28.33 26.50 12.03
CA ILE A 7 -28.93 25.39 11.28
C ILE A 7 -28.49 25.58 9.83
N LEU A 8 -27.75 24.61 9.29
CA LEU A 8 -27.38 24.59 7.89
C LEU A 8 -28.60 24.20 7.04
N PRO A 9 -28.87 24.88 5.92
CA PRO A 9 -29.80 24.39 4.91
C PRO A 9 -29.37 23.01 4.41
N ASP A 10 -30.33 22.15 4.05
CA ASP A 10 -30.07 20.76 3.64
C ASP A 10 -28.99 20.63 2.56
N GLU A 11 -28.97 21.54 1.59
CA GLU A 11 -27.96 21.59 0.53
C GLU A 11 -26.54 21.84 1.06
N GLN A 12 -26.40 22.72 2.06
CA GLN A 12 -25.11 22.99 2.68
C GLN A 12 -24.66 21.87 3.61
N ASP A 13 -25.59 21.21 4.31
CA ASP A 13 -25.28 20.02 5.10
C ASP A 13 -24.80 18.87 4.21
N GLN A 14 -25.47 18.66 3.06
CA GLN A 14 -25.06 17.65 2.09
C GLN A 14 -23.70 17.97 1.46
N ALA A 15 -23.48 19.21 1.01
CA ALA A 15 -22.19 19.62 0.47
C ALA A 15 -21.04 19.46 1.47
N LEU A 16 -21.30 19.73 2.75
CA LEU A 16 -20.33 19.51 3.83
C LEU A 16 -20.04 18.02 4.04
N ARG A 17 -21.07 17.17 4.04
CA ARG A 17 -20.91 15.71 4.15
C ARG A 17 -20.09 15.15 2.99
N ASP A 18 -20.39 15.57 1.76
CA ASP A 18 -19.68 15.11 0.56
C ASP A 18 -18.22 15.56 0.57
N TYR A 19 -17.97 16.80 1.01
CA TYR A 19 -16.61 17.31 1.18
C TYR A 19 -15.82 16.50 2.21
N VAL A 20 -16.41 16.26 3.39
CA VAL A 20 -15.76 15.45 4.44
C VAL A 20 -15.51 14.02 3.96
N TYR A 21 -16.48 13.40 3.29
CA TYR A 21 -16.34 12.06 2.73
C TYR A 21 -15.21 11.99 1.71
N THR A 22 -15.16 12.95 0.78
CA THR A 22 -14.11 13.03 -0.24
C THR A 22 -12.73 13.22 0.40
N LEU A 23 -12.61 14.17 1.34
CA LEU A 23 -11.36 14.44 2.05
C LEU A 23 -10.83 13.19 2.77
N VAL A 24 -11.69 12.48 3.50
CA VAL A 24 -11.30 11.26 4.21
C VAL A 24 -10.91 10.16 3.21
N SER A 25 -11.68 9.97 2.16
CA SER A 25 -11.43 8.96 1.13
C SER A 25 -10.10 9.19 0.41
N ASP A 26 -9.83 10.44 0.02
CA ASP A 26 -8.59 10.85 -0.63
C ASP A 26 -7.40 10.68 0.31
N THR A 27 -7.56 11.04 1.58
CA THR A 27 -6.50 10.86 2.59
C THR A 27 -6.17 9.38 2.76
N VAL A 28 -7.18 8.50 2.87
CA VAL A 28 -6.98 7.05 2.97
C VAL A 28 -6.33 6.49 1.69
N ALA A 29 -6.76 6.95 0.51
CA ALA A 29 -6.21 6.52 -0.76
C ALA A 29 -4.74 6.95 -0.93
N ASN A 30 -4.40 8.17 -0.53
CA ASN A 30 -3.04 8.68 -0.56
C ASN A 30 -2.14 7.95 0.45
N VAL A 31 -2.61 7.73 1.69
CA VAL A 31 -1.89 6.93 2.69
C VAL A 31 -1.63 5.52 2.16
N LYS A 32 -2.60 4.87 1.51
CA LYS A 32 -2.42 3.56 0.89
C LYS A 32 -1.38 3.59 -0.25
N ARG A 33 -1.37 4.66 -1.05
CA ARG A 33 -0.41 4.83 -2.15
C ARG A 33 1.01 5.04 -1.62
N ASP A 34 1.16 5.92 -0.63
CA ASP A 34 2.43 6.29 -0.02
C ASP A 34 3.01 5.14 0.81
N ALA A 35 2.15 4.34 1.45
CA ALA A 35 2.55 3.11 2.13
C ALA A 35 2.80 1.93 1.18
N GLY A 36 2.61 2.08 -0.14
CA GLY A 36 2.78 1.01 -1.12
C GLY A 36 1.71 -0.08 -1.06
N ILE A 37 0.63 0.11 -0.28
CA ILE A 37 -0.45 -0.86 -0.03
C ILE A 37 -1.23 -1.21 -1.32
N ASN A 38 -1.03 -0.47 -2.41
CA ASN A 38 -1.67 -0.75 -3.71
C ASN A 38 -0.68 -0.89 -4.88
N MET A 39 0.63 -0.94 -4.61
CA MET A 39 1.62 -1.18 -5.68
C MET A 39 1.73 -2.68 -5.94
N LYS A 40 1.18 -3.13 -7.07
CA LYS A 40 1.31 -4.54 -7.49
C LYS A 40 2.76 -4.96 -7.72
N TRP A 41 3.62 -4.03 -8.12
CA TRP A 41 5.00 -4.27 -8.51
C TRP A 41 5.96 -3.37 -7.75
N LEU A 42 6.95 -3.98 -7.12
CA LEU A 42 7.96 -3.31 -6.30
C LEU A 42 9.34 -3.42 -6.94
N ARG A 43 10.13 -2.36 -6.83
CA ARG A 43 11.59 -2.43 -7.07
C ARG A 43 12.24 -3.17 -5.90
N LYS A 44 13.39 -3.80 -6.14
CA LYS A 44 14.12 -4.60 -5.14
C LYS A 44 14.24 -3.95 -3.76
N ASN A 45 14.62 -2.67 -3.69
CA ASN A 45 14.80 -1.96 -2.40
C ASN A 45 13.50 -1.81 -1.61
N VAL A 46 12.36 -1.69 -2.31
CA VAL A 46 11.04 -1.60 -1.66
C VAL A 46 10.53 -3.00 -1.35
N ALA A 47 10.75 -3.96 -2.25
CA ALA A 47 10.38 -5.37 -2.06
C ALA A 47 11.06 -5.99 -0.83
N SER A 48 12.35 -5.73 -0.62
CA SER A 48 13.07 -6.23 0.57
C SER A 48 12.55 -5.60 1.86
N LYS A 49 12.19 -4.32 1.84
CA LYS A 49 11.57 -3.63 2.97
C LYS A 49 10.17 -4.16 3.26
N TYR A 50 9.36 -4.38 2.22
CA TYR A 50 8.04 -5.00 2.32
C TYR A 50 8.12 -6.37 2.99
N ALA A 51 9.06 -7.21 2.53
CA ALA A 51 9.29 -8.54 3.11
C ALA A 51 9.94 -8.51 4.51
N GLY A 52 10.35 -7.34 5.02
CA GLY A 52 10.97 -7.20 6.34
C GLY A 52 12.38 -7.80 6.44
N VAL A 53 13.12 -7.94 5.33
CA VAL A 53 14.45 -8.58 5.29
C VAL A 53 15.54 -7.67 4.69
N SER A 54 16.80 -8.03 4.95
CA SER A 54 17.93 -7.33 4.35
C SER A 54 17.97 -7.51 2.81
N SER A 55 18.56 -6.55 2.10
CA SER A 55 18.74 -6.65 0.64
C SER A 55 19.56 -7.87 0.20
N GLY A 56 20.46 -8.35 1.06
CA GLY A 56 21.24 -9.58 0.82
C GLY A 56 20.37 -10.82 0.93
N THR A 57 19.58 -10.92 2.00
CA THR A 57 18.61 -12.01 2.20
C THR A 57 17.59 -12.08 1.06
N PHE A 58 17.02 -10.94 0.68
CA PHE A 58 16.06 -10.88 -0.43
C PHE A 58 16.69 -11.29 -1.76
N ASN A 59 17.97 -10.98 -1.97
CA ASN A 59 18.74 -11.44 -3.13
C ASN A 59 18.85 -12.96 -3.18
N GLU A 60 19.04 -13.61 -2.02
CA GLU A 60 19.08 -15.07 -1.96
C GLU A 60 17.71 -15.65 -2.30
N TRP A 61 16.60 -15.02 -1.90
CA TRP A 61 15.25 -15.46 -2.33
C TRP A 61 15.07 -15.39 -3.84
N THR A 62 15.56 -14.33 -4.49
CA THR A 62 15.58 -14.23 -5.96
C THR A 62 16.35 -15.39 -6.60
N LYS A 63 17.51 -15.77 -6.03
CA LYS A 63 18.29 -16.93 -6.51
C LYS A 63 17.61 -18.27 -6.22
N GLN A 64 16.79 -18.33 -5.16
CA GLN A 64 16.03 -19.51 -4.74
C GLN A 64 14.70 -19.69 -5.48
N GLY A 65 14.35 -18.77 -6.39
CA GLY A 65 13.22 -18.93 -7.30
C GLY A 65 12.06 -17.95 -7.08
N LEU A 66 12.23 -16.89 -6.28
CA LEU A 66 11.24 -15.80 -6.24
C LEU A 66 11.12 -15.15 -7.64
N PRO A 67 9.92 -15.14 -8.27
CA PRO A 67 9.72 -14.56 -9.59
C PRO A 67 10.09 -13.07 -9.65
N CYS A 68 10.86 -12.69 -10.68
CA CYS A 68 11.24 -11.30 -10.90
C CYS A 68 11.43 -10.97 -12.39
N PRO A 69 10.41 -10.46 -13.10
CA PRO A 69 10.60 -10.02 -14.48
C PRO A 69 11.61 -8.88 -14.57
N ILE A 70 12.39 -8.89 -15.65
CA ILE A 70 13.31 -7.82 -16.02
C ILE A 70 12.81 -7.19 -17.31
N ILE A 71 12.47 -5.91 -17.26
CA ILE A 71 11.97 -5.13 -18.41
C ILE A 71 12.95 -3.98 -18.61
N GLU A 72 13.67 -3.93 -19.73
CA GLU A 72 14.64 -2.84 -19.99
C GLU A 72 15.64 -2.58 -18.84
N GLY A 73 16.16 -3.65 -18.23
CA GLY A 73 17.10 -3.55 -17.09
C GLY A 73 16.45 -3.23 -15.73
N VAL A 74 15.12 -3.11 -15.70
CA VAL A 74 14.33 -2.91 -14.48
C VAL A 74 13.84 -4.25 -13.95
N THR A 75 14.33 -4.66 -12.77
CA THR A 75 13.77 -5.81 -12.04
C THR A 75 12.58 -5.38 -11.18
N LEU A 76 11.46 -6.07 -11.34
CA LEU A 76 10.24 -5.87 -10.55
C LEU A 76 9.86 -7.16 -9.83
N TYR A 77 9.18 -7.02 -8.70
CA TYR A 77 8.69 -8.11 -7.87
C TYR A 77 7.21 -7.89 -7.60
N ALA A 78 6.36 -8.88 -7.88
CA ALA A 78 4.96 -8.76 -7.52
C ALA A 78 4.80 -8.98 -6.01
N VAL A 79 3.95 -8.19 -5.36
CA VAL A 79 3.67 -8.37 -3.92
C VAL A 79 3.13 -9.77 -3.62
N ALA A 80 2.21 -10.26 -4.46
CA ALA A 80 1.64 -11.59 -4.33
C ALA A 80 2.70 -12.70 -4.41
N ASP A 81 3.66 -12.59 -5.33
CA ASP A 81 4.74 -13.59 -5.47
C ASP A 81 5.67 -13.58 -4.24
N ILE A 82 5.88 -12.42 -3.62
CA ILE A 82 6.65 -12.31 -2.37
C ILE A 82 5.92 -13.02 -1.24
N ASP A 83 4.62 -12.76 -1.06
CA ASP A 83 3.81 -13.40 -0.03
C ASP A 83 3.73 -14.91 -0.23
N GLU A 84 3.52 -15.36 -1.47
CA GLU A 84 3.50 -16.78 -1.83
C GLU A 84 4.83 -17.46 -1.52
N PHE A 85 5.96 -16.82 -1.86
CA PHE A 85 7.28 -17.34 -1.55
C PHE A 85 7.50 -17.48 -0.04
N ILE A 86 7.11 -16.49 0.75
CA ILE A 86 7.22 -16.53 2.22
C ILE A 86 6.39 -17.68 2.79
N ASN A 87 5.14 -17.84 2.34
CA ASN A 87 4.24 -18.87 2.86
C ASN A 87 4.67 -20.29 2.47
N HIS A 88 5.24 -20.48 1.28
CA HIS A 88 5.72 -21.80 0.85
C HIS A 88 7.07 -22.19 1.46
N ASN A 89 7.97 -21.23 1.71
CA ASN A 89 9.32 -21.51 2.21
C ASN A 89 9.47 -21.29 3.73
N GLY A 90 8.49 -20.67 4.38
CA GLY A 90 8.45 -20.48 5.82
C GLY A 90 8.20 -21.80 6.55
N GLN A 91 9.10 -22.16 7.48
CA GLN A 91 8.83 -23.24 8.41
C GLN A 91 7.95 -22.71 9.55
N ILE A 92 6.71 -23.19 9.65
CA ILE A 92 5.86 -22.92 10.81
C ILE A 92 6.46 -23.69 11.99
N LYS A 93 6.87 -22.95 13.03
CA LYS A 93 7.36 -23.50 14.30
C LYS A 93 6.20 -23.72 15.26
#